data_AF-A0A936PZ07-F1
#
_entry.id   AF-A0A936PZ07-F1
#
_cell.length_a   1.000
_cell.length_b   1.000
_cell.length_c   1.000
_cell.angle_alpha   90.00
_cell.angle_beta   90.00
_cell.angle_gamma   90.00
#
_symmetry.space_group_name_H-M   'P 1'
#
loop_
_entity.id
_entity.type
_entity.pdbx_description
1 polymer ?
#
loop_
_entity_poly.entity_id
_entity_poly.type
_entity_poly.pdbx_seq_one_letter_code
_entity_poly.pdbx_strand_id
1 'polypeptide(L)'
;MLDRALITLPLTGARPIDSYDPRFAELADAVLRGRYIAAAEGAARLLGERFYDVRLLSYFLYGVVVEQGVGGLTWTLSVVRALADAGWQGLGPVQSQQKHIKASVRWLFDAMSRRLLHLDDDPQGRARFMEEWDDTRRAALIDAGEALAVQLEGLGDLNLAARKLVSALRTLAVAPPPPLVEPTPPPAPPTVEDEGEDQEPAAEEDAEEGYDDDDDDDDDEPADDSDHSFDEDSDHAFDEDAEEDPDPSSEAPKRQAPPARAARPRLTAPPLAAAPAWGELLERLTLFEQLVEDGATTQAAVVADDIEDRLNHFDPRRYFPALFAGYYAALAENMSEIEEAWEDRESARWRVLRQLYQLDPERFRRAR
;
A
#
# COMPACT_ATOMS: atom_id res chain seq x y z
N MET A 1 3.91 -26.33 -0.79
CA MET A 1 2.44 -26.40 -0.60
C MET A 1 2.11 -25.77 0.73
N LEU A 2 1.42 -24.63 0.67
CA LEU A 2 0.94 -23.88 1.83
C LEU A 2 -0.14 -24.68 2.55
N ASP A 3 0.09 -24.97 3.83
CA ASP A 3 -0.79 -25.80 4.65
C ASP A 3 -1.98 -24.98 5.19
N ARG A 4 -3.16 -25.22 4.64
CA ARG A 4 -4.42 -24.58 5.07
C ARG A 4 -4.80 -24.91 6.52
N ALA A 5 -4.29 -26.01 7.08
CA ALA A 5 -4.57 -26.39 8.47
C ALA A 5 -3.99 -25.40 9.50
N LEU A 6 -3.04 -24.54 9.08
CA LEU A 6 -2.51 -23.46 9.90
C LEU A 6 -3.59 -22.46 10.33
N ILE A 7 -4.67 -22.33 9.56
CA ILE A 7 -5.81 -21.49 9.90
C ILE A 7 -6.97 -22.39 10.34
N THR A 8 -7.03 -22.66 11.64
CA THR A 8 -8.17 -23.34 12.25
C THR A 8 -8.95 -22.33 13.09
N LEU A 9 -10.19 -22.03 12.68
CA LEU A 9 -11.08 -21.10 13.39
C LEU A 9 -11.87 -21.80 14.49
N PRO A 10 -12.13 -21.14 15.65
CA PRO A 10 -11.68 -19.80 16.02
C PRO A 10 -10.18 -19.74 16.32
N LEU A 11 -9.53 -18.61 16.00
CA LEU A 11 -8.12 -18.40 16.31
C LEU A 11 -7.94 -18.27 17.82
N THR A 12 -7.23 -19.22 18.43
CA THR A 12 -7.04 -19.27 19.90
C THR A 12 -5.56 -19.29 20.27
N GLY A 13 -5.23 -18.65 21.39
CA GLY A 13 -3.86 -18.60 21.91
C GLY A 13 -2.90 -17.77 21.07
N ALA A 14 -3.40 -16.66 20.49
CA ALA A 14 -2.61 -15.71 19.74
C ALA A 14 -1.47 -15.13 20.59
N ARG A 15 -0.27 -15.11 20.02
CA ARG A 15 0.88 -14.40 20.58
C ARG A 15 0.97 -13.02 19.94
N PRO A 16 1.20 -11.95 20.72
CA PRO A 16 1.45 -10.64 20.14
C PRO A 16 2.78 -10.70 19.39
N ILE A 17 2.80 -10.07 18.21
CA ILE A 17 4.03 -9.83 17.45
C ILE A 17 4.24 -8.32 17.38
N ASP A 18 5.49 -7.90 17.54
CA ASP A 18 5.85 -6.48 17.47
C ASP A 18 5.68 -5.98 16.04
N SER A 19 5.12 -4.79 15.86
CA SER A 19 5.02 -4.13 14.55
C SER A 19 6.38 -3.85 13.92
N TYR A 20 7.44 -3.80 14.72
CA TYR A 20 8.83 -3.62 14.27
C TYR A 20 9.60 -4.94 14.18
N ASP A 21 8.94 -6.10 14.26
CA ASP A 21 9.60 -7.38 14.09
C ASP A 21 10.25 -7.44 12.69
N PRO A 22 11.57 -7.70 12.59
CA PRO A 22 12.28 -7.71 11.30
C PRO A 22 11.69 -8.72 10.32
N ARG A 23 11.05 -9.78 10.82
CA ARG A 23 10.37 -10.78 9.98
C ARG A 23 9.20 -10.16 9.22
N PHE A 24 8.50 -9.15 9.75
CA PHE A 24 7.47 -8.42 9.00
C PHE A 24 8.05 -7.63 7.85
N ALA A 25 9.19 -6.96 8.07
CA ALA A 25 9.84 -6.16 7.05
C ALA A 25 10.27 -7.06 5.86
N GLU A 26 10.82 -8.24 6.13
CA GLU A 26 11.17 -9.22 5.10
C GLU A 26 9.94 -9.69 4.29
N LEU A 27 8.81 -9.91 4.96
CA LEU A 27 7.56 -10.33 4.30
C LEU A 27 6.99 -9.23 3.42
N ALA A 28 6.91 -8.00 3.93
CA ALA A 28 6.46 -6.84 3.17
C ALA A 28 7.36 -6.60 1.95
N ASP A 29 8.68 -6.70 2.14
CA ASP A 29 9.70 -6.56 1.09
C ASP A 29 9.63 -7.67 0.03
N ALA A 30 9.21 -8.89 0.41
CA ALA A 30 8.90 -9.96 -0.54
C ALA A 30 7.62 -9.66 -1.34
N VAL A 31 6.56 -9.20 -0.68
CA VAL A 31 5.30 -8.78 -1.33
C VAL A 31 5.53 -7.65 -2.33
N LEU A 32 6.31 -6.62 -1.95
CA LEU A 32 6.64 -5.49 -2.82
C LEU A 32 7.40 -5.90 -4.08
N ARG A 33 8.18 -6.98 -4.03
CA ARG A 33 8.87 -7.55 -5.20
C ARG A 33 8.06 -8.62 -5.95
N GLY A 34 6.76 -8.74 -5.67
CA GLY A 34 5.91 -9.75 -6.29
C GLY A 34 6.23 -11.20 -5.89
N ARG A 35 7.08 -11.42 -4.88
CA ARG A 35 7.46 -12.76 -4.39
C ARG A 35 6.42 -13.30 -3.40
N TYR A 36 5.19 -13.44 -3.88
CA TYR A 36 4.02 -13.76 -3.04
C TYR A 36 4.09 -15.13 -2.37
N ILE A 37 4.64 -16.14 -3.05
CA ILE A 37 4.83 -17.47 -2.47
C ILE A 37 5.84 -17.43 -1.32
N ALA A 38 6.98 -16.76 -1.51
CA ALA A 38 7.98 -16.61 -0.46
C ALA A 38 7.44 -15.83 0.75
N ALA A 39 6.65 -14.78 0.51
CA ALA A 39 5.97 -14.05 1.57
C ALA A 39 4.98 -14.96 2.34
N ALA A 40 4.20 -15.76 1.62
CA ALA A 40 3.23 -16.67 2.25
C ALA A 40 3.91 -17.79 3.04
N GLU A 41 5.03 -18.34 2.58
CA GLU A 41 5.81 -19.33 3.34
C GLU A 41 6.41 -18.74 4.62
N GLY A 42 6.90 -17.50 4.57
CA GLY A 42 7.35 -16.80 5.76
C GLY A 42 6.20 -16.49 6.72
N ALA A 43 5.05 -16.06 6.22
CA ALA A 43 3.84 -15.86 7.02
C ALA A 43 3.34 -17.18 7.64
N ALA A 44 3.39 -18.29 6.89
CA ALA A 44 3.01 -19.62 7.37
C ALA A 44 3.85 -20.07 8.57
N ARG A 45 5.17 -19.80 8.55
CA ARG A 45 6.05 -20.08 9.71
C ARG A 45 5.60 -19.34 10.97
N LEU A 46 5.30 -18.05 10.84
CA LEU A 46 4.83 -17.23 11.96
C LEU A 46 3.44 -17.63 12.46
N LEU A 47 2.53 -17.96 11.54
CA LEU A 47 1.20 -18.47 11.88
C LEU A 47 1.29 -19.82 12.62
N GLY A 48 2.20 -20.71 12.22
CA GLY A 48 2.49 -21.97 12.91
C GLY A 48 3.02 -21.78 14.34
N GLU A 49 3.73 -20.68 14.59
CA GLU A 49 4.16 -20.25 15.93
C GLU A 49 3.05 -19.54 16.74
N ARG A 50 1.83 -19.45 16.18
CA ARG A 50 0.64 -18.79 16.74
C ARG A 50 0.74 -17.26 16.82
N PHE A 51 1.56 -16.64 15.98
CA PHE A 51 1.50 -15.19 15.77
C PHE A 51 0.35 -14.90 14.80
N TYR A 52 -0.85 -14.76 15.35
CA TYR A 52 -2.04 -14.42 14.58
C TYR A 52 -2.15 -12.91 14.45
N ASP A 53 -1.72 -12.41 13.31
CA ASP A 53 -1.80 -11.01 12.92
C ASP A 53 -2.47 -10.90 11.56
N VAL A 54 -3.37 -9.94 11.39
CA VAL A 54 -4.14 -9.80 10.14
C VAL A 54 -3.25 -9.50 8.93
N ARG A 55 -2.10 -8.85 9.12
CA ARG A 55 -1.12 -8.59 8.04
C ARG A 55 -0.49 -9.90 7.56
N LEU A 56 -0.04 -10.74 8.49
CA LEU A 56 0.50 -12.07 8.18
C LEU A 56 -0.53 -12.94 7.49
N LEU A 57 -1.76 -12.92 8.02
CA LEU A 57 -2.86 -13.68 7.48
C LEU A 57 -3.14 -13.26 6.03
N SER A 58 -3.22 -11.97 5.73
CA SER A 58 -3.43 -11.49 4.37
C SER A 58 -2.35 -11.99 3.40
N TYR A 59 -1.07 -11.95 3.77
CA TYR A 59 0.02 -12.45 2.92
C TYR A 59 -0.08 -13.96 2.69
N PHE A 60 -0.37 -14.72 3.75
CA PHE A 60 -0.57 -16.16 3.67
C PHE A 60 -1.76 -16.52 2.76
N LEU A 61 -2.92 -15.91 2.99
CA LEU A 61 -4.13 -16.14 2.21
C LEU A 61 -3.91 -15.83 0.73
N TYR A 62 -3.27 -14.69 0.42
CA TYR A 62 -2.97 -14.36 -0.97
C TYR A 62 -2.04 -15.38 -1.63
N GLY A 63 -0.99 -15.83 -0.94
CA GLY A 63 -0.12 -16.89 -1.46
C GLY A 63 -0.85 -18.21 -1.72
N VAL A 64 -1.85 -18.56 -0.88
CA VAL A 64 -2.70 -19.73 -1.12
C VAL A 64 -3.50 -19.57 -2.43
N VAL A 65 -4.00 -18.37 -2.72
CA VAL A 65 -4.67 -18.08 -4.02
C VAL A 65 -3.69 -18.18 -5.18
N VAL A 66 -2.46 -17.68 -5.02
CA VAL A 66 -1.42 -17.77 -6.06
C VAL A 66 -1.04 -19.23 -6.33
N GLU A 67 -0.82 -20.03 -5.30
CA GLU A 67 -0.39 -21.43 -5.41
C GLU A 67 -1.52 -22.35 -5.89
N GLN A 68 -2.76 -22.12 -5.45
CA GLN A 68 -3.86 -23.10 -5.52
C GLN A 68 -5.07 -22.59 -6.33
N GLY A 69 -4.94 -21.47 -7.04
CA GLY A 69 -5.92 -20.98 -8.01
C GLY A 69 -7.34 -20.83 -7.44
N VAL A 70 -8.33 -21.36 -8.16
CA VAL A 70 -9.75 -21.27 -7.82
C VAL A 70 -10.03 -21.89 -6.45
N GLY A 71 -9.49 -23.10 -6.18
CA GLY A 71 -9.63 -23.73 -4.88
C GLY A 71 -9.03 -22.91 -3.72
N GLY A 72 -7.95 -22.17 -3.98
CA GLY A 72 -7.35 -21.24 -3.02
C GLY A 72 -8.20 -20.01 -2.77
N LEU A 73 -8.80 -19.45 -3.83
CA LEU A 73 -9.71 -18.31 -3.77
C LEU A 73 -10.98 -18.64 -2.97
N THR A 74 -11.64 -19.77 -3.26
CA THR A 74 -12.84 -20.21 -2.53
C THR A 74 -12.56 -20.35 -1.04
N TRP A 75 -11.45 -20.99 -0.68
CA TRP A 75 -11.07 -21.17 0.71
C TRP A 75 -10.74 -19.84 1.38
N THR A 76 -10.02 -18.96 0.70
CA THR A 76 -9.69 -17.61 1.21
C THR A 76 -10.95 -16.80 1.55
N LEU A 77 -11.93 -16.75 0.64
CA LEU A 77 -13.20 -16.06 0.91
C LEU A 77 -13.94 -16.67 2.12
N SER A 78 -13.92 -18.00 2.26
CA SER A 78 -14.54 -18.67 3.41
C SER A 78 -13.87 -18.30 4.75
N VAL A 79 -12.54 -18.19 4.76
CA VAL A 79 -11.77 -17.79 5.94
C VAL A 79 -12.07 -16.34 6.31
N VAL A 80 -12.02 -15.42 5.34
CA VAL A 80 -12.29 -13.99 5.58
C VAL A 80 -13.71 -13.79 6.09
N ARG A 81 -14.69 -14.50 5.52
CA ARG A 81 -16.08 -14.48 5.98
C ARG A 81 -16.21 -14.98 7.43
N ALA A 82 -15.62 -16.12 7.74
CA ALA A 82 -15.69 -16.68 9.10
C ALA A 82 -14.98 -15.79 10.13
N LEU A 83 -13.92 -15.07 9.75
CA LEU A 83 -13.29 -14.06 10.59
C LEU A 83 -14.17 -12.83 10.80
N ALA A 84 -14.84 -12.36 9.74
CA ALA A 84 -15.81 -11.27 9.85
C ALA A 84 -17.00 -11.67 10.74
N ASP A 85 -17.51 -12.90 10.64
CA ASP A 85 -18.57 -13.45 11.50
C ASP A 85 -18.14 -13.50 12.97
N ALA A 86 -16.88 -13.85 13.22
CA ALA A 86 -16.29 -13.86 14.55
C ALA A 86 -15.89 -12.46 15.07
N GLY A 87 -16.16 -11.39 14.32
CA GLY A 87 -15.76 -10.03 14.69
C GLY A 87 -14.25 -9.86 14.79
N TRP A 88 -13.49 -10.60 13.98
CA TRP A 88 -12.02 -10.57 13.92
C TRP A 88 -11.33 -10.94 15.25
N GLN A 89 -12.02 -11.66 16.13
CA GLN A 89 -11.49 -12.09 17.42
C GLN A 89 -10.25 -12.98 17.24
N GLY A 90 -9.25 -12.77 18.10
CA GLY A 90 -8.01 -13.54 18.09
C GLY A 90 -6.97 -13.07 17.08
N LEU A 91 -7.24 -12.03 16.29
CA LEU A 91 -6.25 -11.38 15.41
C LEU A 91 -5.60 -10.16 16.07
N GLY A 92 -4.28 -10.11 16.03
CA GLY A 92 -3.50 -8.91 16.26
C GLY A 92 -3.33 -8.05 14.98
N PRO A 93 -2.73 -6.85 15.13
CA PRO A 93 -2.42 -6.21 16.39
C PRO A 93 -3.71 -5.71 17.09
N VAL A 94 -3.77 -5.81 18.43
CA VAL A 94 -4.97 -5.39 19.20
C VAL A 94 -5.11 -3.87 19.22
N GLN A 95 -3.99 -3.17 19.28
CA GLN A 95 -3.95 -1.71 19.11
C GLN A 95 -4.23 -1.39 17.64
N SER A 96 -5.17 -0.47 17.39
CA SER A 96 -5.59 -0.09 16.03
C SER A 96 -6.06 -1.28 15.17
N GLN A 97 -6.62 -2.31 15.79
CA GLN A 97 -7.02 -3.56 15.12
C GLN A 97 -7.90 -3.28 13.88
N GLN A 98 -8.89 -2.40 13.99
CA GLN A 98 -9.75 -2.04 12.85
C GLN A 98 -8.98 -1.41 11.69
N LYS A 99 -7.99 -0.55 11.98
CA LYS A 99 -7.13 0.08 10.95
C LYS A 99 -6.36 -1.01 10.19
N HIS A 100 -5.75 -1.94 10.92
CA HIS A 100 -4.98 -3.02 10.31
C HIS A 100 -5.86 -4.03 9.55
N ILE A 101 -7.06 -4.34 10.05
CA ILE A 101 -8.04 -5.17 9.34
C ILE A 101 -8.42 -4.51 8.03
N LYS A 102 -8.87 -3.25 8.07
CA LYS A 102 -9.26 -2.49 6.86
C LYS A 102 -8.13 -2.47 5.84
N ALA A 103 -6.92 -2.10 6.26
CA ALA A 103 -5.77 -2.02 5.36
C ALA A 103 -5.37 -3.39 4.77
N SER A 104 -5.24 -4.42 5.61
CA SER A 104 -4.69 -5.72 5.19
C SER A 104 -5.69 -6.52 4.38
N VAL A 105 -6.98 -6.48 4.72
CA VAL A 105 -8.02 -7.21 3.98
C VAL A 105 -8.36 -6.47 2.68
N ARG A 106 -8.33 -5.13 2.68
CA ARG A 106 -8.42 -4.35 1.43
C ARG A 106 -7.29 -4.72 0.48
N TRP A 107 -6.04 -4.71 0.97
CA TRP A 107 -4.89 -5.10 0.15
C TRP A 107 -5.06 -6.50 -0.43
N LEU A 108 -5.57 -7.46 0.35
CA LEU A 108 -5.83 -8.82 -0.10
C LEU A 108 -6.86 -8.85 -1.26
N PHE A 109 -7.98 -8.13 -1.12
CA PHE A 109 -8.99 -8.04 -2.18
C PHE A 109 -8.46 -7.34 -3.43
N ASP A 110 -7.71 -6.25 -3.28
CA ASP A 110 -7.09 -5.54 -4.39
C ASP A 110 -6.08 -6.44 -5.12
N ALA A 111 -5.27 -7.21 -4.38
CA ALA A 111 -4.30 -8.15 -4.94
C ALA A 111 -4.99 -9.30 -5.70
N MET A 112 -6.05 -9.88 -5.14
CA MET A 112 -6.84 -10.91 -5.84
C MET A 112 -7.54 -10.35 -7.09
N SER A 113 -8.11 -9.14 -7.01
CA SER A 113 -8.75 -8.49 -8.15
C SER A 113 -7.76 -8.26 -9.29
N ARG A 114 -6.58 -7.70 -8.99
CA ARG A 114 -5.51 -7.53 -9.98
C ARG A 114 -5.11 -8.87 -10.60
N ARG A 115 -4.88 -9.91 -9.79
CA ARG A 115 -4.53 -11.24 -10.31
C ARG A 115 -5.56 -11.78 -11.29
N LEU A 116 -6.86 -11.63 -11.01
CA LEU A 116 -7.92 -12.11 -11.88
C LEU A 116 -7.99 -11.34 -13.21
N LEU A 117 -7.78 -10.02 -13.16
CA LEU A 117 -7.80 -9.15 -14.35
C LEU A 117 -6.56 -9.33 -15.23
N HIS A 118 -5.43 -9.73 -14.62
CA HIS A 118 -4.14 -9.94 -15.28
C HIS A 118 -3.75 -11.41 -15.36
N LEU A 119 -4.73 -12.32 -15.46
CA LEU A 119 -4.45 -13.76 -15.63
C LEU A 119 -3.68 -14.04 -16.92
N ASP A 120 -3.86 -13.22 -17.96
CA ASP A 120 -3.23 -13.42 -19.26
C ASP A 120 -1.71 -13.20 -19.24
N ASP A 121 -1.18 -12.49 -18.24
CA ASP A 121 0.26 -12.28 -18.03
C ASP A 121 0.98 -13.57 -17.56
N ASP A 122 0.23 -14.58 -17.11
CA ASP A 122 0.73 -15.88 -16.68
C ASP A 122 -0.05 -17.01 -17.39
N PRO A 123 0.32 -17.38 -18.64
CA PRO A 123 -0.42 -18.39 -19.41
C PRO A 123 -0.53 -19.75 -18.69
N GLN A 124 0.49 -20.14 -17.93
CA GLN A 124 0.48 -21.39 -17.16
C GLN A 124 -0.47 -21.30 -15.96
N GLY A 125 -0.41 -20.18 -15.23
CA GLY A 125 -1.32 -19.89 -14.13
C GLY A 125 -2.76 -19.80 -14.60
N ARG A 126 -3.01 -19.15 -15.74
CA ARG A 126 -4.33 -19.09 -16.38
C ARG A 126 -4.84 -20.47 -16.74
N ALA A 127 -4.03 -21.31 -17.38
CA ALA A 127 -4.47 -22.66 -17.76
C ALA A 127 -4.92 -23.47 -16.52
N ARG A 128 -4.12 -23.45 -15.44
CA ARG A 128 -4.48 -24.11 -14.17
C ARG A 128 -5.73 -23.50 -13.53
N PHE A 129 -5.86 -22.17 -13.56
CA PHE A 129 -7.04 -21.49 -13.02
C PHE A 129 -8.29 -21.89 -13.80
N MET A 130 -8.21 -21.92 -15.13
CA MET A 130 -9.33 -22.21 -16.02
C MET A 130 -9.74 -23.69 -15.98
N GLU A 131 -8.83 -24.62 -15.72
CA GLU A 131 -9.15 -26.03 -15.48
C GLU A 131 -10.15 -26.22 -14.34
N GLU A 132 -10.04 -25.36 -13.31
CA GLU A 132 -10.92 -25.38 -12.15
C GLU A 132 -12.12 -24.41 -12.25
N TRP A 133 -12.19 -23.58 -13.29
CA TRP A 133 -13.18 -22.49 -13.43
C TRP A 133 -14.44 -22.92 -14.20
N ASP A 134 -15.18 -23.89 -13.64
CA ASP A 134 -16.48 -24.32 -14.19
C ASP A 134 -17.64 -23.39 -13.82
N ASP A 135 -18.81 -23.54 -14.47
CA ASP A 135 -20.02 -22.74 -14.21
C ASP A 135 -20.46 -22.78 -12.74
N THR A 136 -20.33 -23.95 -12.09
CA THR A 136 -20.79 -24.17 -10.71
C THR A 136 -19.90 -23.43 -9.72
N ARG A 137 -18.58 -23.60 -9.85
CA ARG A 137 -17.58 -22.95 -9.00
C ARG A 137 -17.58 -21.44 -9.20
N ARG A 138 -17.73 -20.99 -10.44
CA ARG A 138 -17.87 -19.57 -10.78
C ARG A 138 -19.08 -18.93 -10.11
N ALA A 139 -20.27 -19.53 -10.24
CA ALA A 139 -21.47 -19.03 -9.57
C ALA A 139 -21.30 -18.98 -8.05
N ALA A 140 -20.79 -20.08 -7.45
CA ALA A 140 -20.55 -20.15 -6.02
C ALA A 140 -19.54 -19.10 -5.51
N LEU A 141 -18.50 -18.79 -6.28
CA LEU A 141 -17.52 -17.76 -5.94
C LEU A 141 -18.09 -16.34 -6.02
N ILE A 142 -18.90 -16.06 -7.04
CA ILE A 142 -19.61 -14.77 -7.17
C ILE A 142 -20.56 -14.60 -5.99
N ASP A 143 -21.40 -15.60 -5.71
CA ASP A 143 -22.35 -15.58 -4.59
C ASP A 143 -21.63 -15.41 -3.24
N ALA A 144 -20.50 -16.12 -3.03
CA ALA A 144 -19.70 -15.99 -1.82
C ALA A 144 -19.08 -14.59 -1.69
N GLY A 145 -18.59 -14.02 -2.79
CA GLY A 145 -18.06 -12.66 -2.82
C GLY A 145 -19.12 -11.60 -2.56
N GLU A 146 -20.32 -11.76 -3.11
CA GLU A 146 -21.47 -10.87 -2.86
C GLU A 146 -21.93 -10.92 -1.41
N ALA A 147 -22.09 -12.12 -0.86
CA ALA A 147 -22.45 -12.31 0.55
C ALA A 147 -21.40 -11.66 1.47
N LEU A 148 -20.11 -11.82 1.15
CA LEU A 148 -19.03 -11.18 1.91
C LEU A 148 -19.07 -9.65 1.77
N ALA A 149 -19.31 -9.12 0.57
CA ALA A 149 -19.47 -7.69 0.37
C ALA A 149 -20.64 -7.14 1.21
N VAL A 150 -21.80 -7.80 1.22
CA VAL A 150 -22.93 -7.39 2.09
C VAL A 150 -22.52 -7.41 3.57
N GLN A 151 -21.82 -8.45 4.01
CA GLN A 151 -21.36 -8.54 5.40
C GLN A 151 -20.37 -7.43 5.81
N LEU A 152 -19.57 -6.95 4.86
CA LEU A 152 -18.62 -5.86 5.09
C LEU A 152 -19.24 -4.47 4.87
N GLU A 153 -20.57 -4.37 4.74
CA GLU A 153 -21.28 -3.10 4.64
C GLU A 153 -20.99 -2.22 5.87
N GLY A 154 -20.78 -0.92 5.63
CA GLY A 154 -20.37 0.03 6.67
C GLY A 154 -18.86 0.06 6.98
N LEU A 155 -18.04 -0.83 6.40
CA LEU A 155 -16.57 -0.79 6.55
C LEU A 155 -15.86 0.07 5.49
N GLY A 156 -16.60 0.95 4.80
CA GLY A 156 -16.08 1.93 3.84
C GLY A 156 -15.30 1.28 2.70
N ASP A 157 -14.07 1.72 2.48
CA ASP A 157 -13.19 1.23 1.41
C ASP A 157 -12.98 -0.29 1.38
N LEU A 158 -13.09 -0.96 2.53
CA LEU A 158 -13.00 -2.43 2.57
C LEU A 158 -14.17 -3.08 1.81
N ASN A 159 -15.38 -2.53 1.95
CA ASN A 159 -16.55 -2.95 1.19
C ASN A 159 -16.33 -2.73 -0.32
N LEU A 160 -15.79 -1.57 -0.68
CA LEU A 160 -15.52 -1.23 -2.07
C LEU A 160 -14.53 -2.22 -2.71
N ALA A 161 -13.47 -2.60 -1.99
CA ALA A 161 -12.51 -3.59 -2.45
C ALA A 161 -13.13 -4.99 -2.64
N ALA A 162 -14.02 -5.41 -1.72
CA ALA A 162 -14.78 -6.67 -1.88
C ALA A 162 -15.69 -6.63 -3.12
N ARG A 163 -16.36 -5.50 -3.37
CA ARG A 163 -17.19 -5.31 -4.59
C ARG A 163 -16.36 -5.30 -5.86
N LYS A 164 -15.17 -4.70 -5.85
CA LYS A 164 -14.22 -4.75 -6.98
C LYS A 164 -13.80 -6.18 -7.30
N LEU A 165 -13.56 -7.01 -6.28
CA LEU A 165 -13.28 -8.43 -6.47
C LEU A 165 -14.46 -9.17 -7.13
N VAL A 166 -15.68 -8.95 -6.66
CA VAL A 166 -16.88 -9.52 -7.30
C VAL A 166 -17.00 -9.08 -8.76
N SER A 167 -16.73 -7.80 -9.04
CA SER A 167 -16.70 -7.27 -10.41
C SER A 167 -15.68 -8.01 -11.27
N ALA A 168 -14.45 -8.20 -10.77
CA ALA A 168 -13.41 -8.96 -11.48
C ALA A 168 -13.82 -10.41 -11.76
N LEU A 169 -14.47 -11.08 -10.81
CA LEU A 169 -15.00 -12.44 -10.99
C LEU A 169 -16.08 -12.49 -12.09
N ARG A 170 -16.96 -11.49 -12.15
CA ARG A 170 -17.98 -11.38 -13.21
C ARG A 170 -17.38 -11.06 -14.58
N THR A 171 -16.37 -10.21 -14.64
CA THR A 171 -15.64 -9.94 -15.89
C THR A 171 -15.01 -11.24 -16.42
N LEU A 172 -14.34 -11.99 -15.54
CA LEU A 172 -13.74 -13.27 -15.90
C LEU A 172 -14.78 -14.32 -16.31
N ALA A 173 -16.00 -14.24 -15.76
CA ALA A 173 -17.10 -15.13 -16.10
C ALA A 173 -17.65 -14.97 -17.52
N VAL A 174 -17.51 -13.78 -18.10
CA VAL A 174 -18.02 -13.44 -19.44
C VAL A 174 -16.90 -13.46 -20.49
N ALA A 175 -15.64 -13.51 -20.06
CA ALA A 175 -14.51 -13.58 -20.96
C ALA A 175 -14.60 -14.83 -21.86
N PRO A 176 -14.44 -14.68 -23.20
CA PRO A 176 -14.45 -15.82 -24.10
C PRO A 176 -13.32 -16.79 -23.72
N PRO A 177 -13.54 -18.12 -23.85
CA PRO A 177 -12.47 -19.08 -23.66
C PRO A 177 -11.32 -18.75 -24.61
N PRO A 178 -10.06 -18.86 -24.16
CA PRO A 178 -8.92 -18.57 -25.03
C PRO A 178 -9.00 -19.47 -26.27
N PRO A 179 -8.63 -18.96 -27.46
CA PRO A 179 -8.59 -19.77 -28.66
C PRO A 179 -7.70 -20.99 -28.39
N LEU A 180 -8.18 -22.18 -28.79
CA LEU A 180 -7.38 -23.40 -28.72
C LEU A 180 -6.10 -23.16 -29.52
N VAL A 181 -4.96 -23.01 -28.82
CA VAL A 181 -3.66 -23.08 -29.47
C VAL A 181 -3.53 -24.53 -29.92
N GLU A 182 -3.79 -24.79 -31.20
CA GLU A 182 -3.49 -26.09 -31.77
C GLU A 182 -2.02 -26.37 -31.49
N PRO A 183 -1.67 -27.54 -30.90
CA PRO A 183 -0.28 -27.87 -30.67
C PRO A 183 0.43 -27.77 -32.02
N THR A 184 1.41 -26.88 -32.10
CA THR A 184 2.26 -26.76 -33.28
C THR A 184 2.77 -28.17 -33.54
N PRO A 185 2.51 -28.76 -34.72
CA PRO A 185 2.94 -30.12 -35.00
C PRO A 185 4.44 -30.18 -34.70
N PRO A 186 4.91 -31.20 -33.96
CA PRO A 186 6.32 -31.33 -33.64
C PRO A 186 7.12 -31.18 -34.93
N PRO A 187 8.23 -30.42 -34.93
CA PRO A 187 9.05 -30.28 -36.12
C PRO A 187 9.32 -31.68 -36.65
N ALA A 188 8.97 -31.89 -37.92
CA ALA A 188 9.16 -33.18 -38.58
C ALA A 188 10.60 -33.64 -38.28
N PRO A 189 10.80 -34.89 -37.84
CA PRO A 189 12.15 -35.40 -37.62
C PRO A 189 12.95 -35.13 -38.89
N PRO A 190 14.19 -34.62 -38.78
CA PRO A 190 15.02 -34.36 -39.94
C PRO A 190 15.04 -35.64 -40.76
N THR A 191 14.64 -35.53 -42.02
CA THR A 191 14.81 -36.59 -43.01
C THR A 191 16.29 -36.89 -43.02
N VAL A 192 16.68 -38.01 -42.42
CA VAL A 192 18.02 -38.55 -42.53
C VAL A 192 18.12 -38.98 -43.98
N GLU A 193 18.66 -38.10 -44.82
CA GLU A 193 19.15 -38.48 -46.12
C GLU A 193 20.35 -39.40 -45.90
N ASP A 194 20.21 -40.55 -46.54
CA ASP A 194 21.08 -41.71 -46.63
C ASP A 194 22.58 -41.39 -46.59
N GLU A 195 23.31 -42.19 -45.83
CA GLU A 195 24.75 -42.15 -45.67
C GLU A 195 25.45 -42.41 -47.02
N GLY A 196 26.37 -41.52 -47.38
CA GLY A 196 27.24 -41.67 -48.54
C GLY A 196 28.56 -40.93 -48.34
N GLU A 197 29.40 -41.53 -47.50
CA GLU A 197 30.88 -41.51 -47.49
C GLU A 197 31.67 -40.22 -47.79
N ASP A 198 32.58 -39.96 -46.83
CA ASP A 198 33.97 -39.49 -47.01
C ASP A 198 34.39 -38.02 -46.78
N GLN A 199 35.34 -37.91 -45.85
CA GLN A 199 36.50 -37.02 -45.73
C GLN A 199 36.47 -35.79 -44.80
N GLU A 200 37.09 -36.03 -43.64
CA GLU A 200 38.19 -35.29 -42.95
C GLU A 200 38.07 -33.81 -42.50
N PRO A 201 38.79 -33.44 -41.40
CA PRO A 201 38.50 -32.24 -40.62
C PRO A 201 39.53 -31.10 -40.77
N ALA A 202 39.07 -29.85 -40.60
CA ALA A 202 39.86 -28.66 -40.26
C ALA A 202 38.91 -27.69 -39.52
N ALA A 203 39.05 -27.46 -38.21
CA ALA A 203 40.01 -26.56 -37.53
C ALA A 203 39.64 -25.06 -37.63
N GLU A 204 39.51 -24.44 -36.44
CA GLU A 204 39.57 -22.98 -36.13
C GLU A 204 38.35 -22.14 -36.58
N GLU A 205 37.85 -21.10 -35.91
CA GLU A 205 38.14 -20.33 -34.69
C GLU A 205 36.91 -19.41 -34.42
N ASP A 206 36.82 -18.86 -33.20
CA ASP A 206 36.12 -17.65 -32.72
C ASP A 206 35.11 -16.88 -33.61
N ALA A 207 33.97 -16.50 -33.01
CA ALA A 207 33.50 -15.10 -32.98
C ALA A 207 32.30 -14.89 -32.04
N GLU A 208 32.46 -13.86 -31.21
CA GLU A 208 31.49 -13.10 -30.43
C GLU A 208 30.50 -12.28 -31.29
N GLU A 209 29.61 -11.53 -30.61
CA GLU A 209 28.66 -10.50 -31.08
C GLU A 209 27.28 -11.03 -31.50
N GLY A 210 26.15 -10.49 -31.08
CA GLY A 210 25.83 -9.16 -30.53
C GLY A 210 24.47 -8.73 -31.13
N TYR A 211 23.81 -7.74 -30.51
CA TYR A 211 22.63 -6.99 -31.00
C TYR A 211 21.25 -7.68 -30.78
N ASP A 212 20.15 -7.02 -30.43
CA ASP A 212 19.84 -5.60 -30.19
C ASP A 212 18.36 -5.49 -29.71
N ASP A 213 18.04 -4.39 -29.02
CA ASP A 213 16.90 -3.45 -29.18
C ASP A 213 15.52 -3.98 -29.68
N ASP A 214 14.35 -3.46 -29.32
CA ASP A 214 13.95 -2.11 -28.92
C ASP A 214 12.43 -2.14 -28.56
N ASP A 215 11.91 -0.97 -28.17
CA ASP A 215 10.52 -0.47 -28.22
C ASP A 215 9.58 -0.83 -27.05
N ASP A 216 9.26 0.12 -26.16
CA ASP A 216 8.39 1.31 -26.33
C ASP A 216 6.92 0.93 -26.56
N ASP A 217 6.04 1.32 -25.63
CA ASP A 217 5.01 2.30 -25.94
C ASP A 217 4.21 2.69 -24.67
N ASP A 218 4.16 4.01 -24.48
CA ASP A 218 3.27 4.76 -23.62
C ASP A 218 1.79 4.47 -23.96
N ASP A 219 0.89 4.57 -22.98
CA ASP A 219 -0.36 5.27 -23.27
C ASP A 219 -1.01 5.84 -22.01
N ASP A 220 -1.44 7.07 -22.20
CA ASP A 220 -1.70 8.13 -21.25
C ASP A 220 -3.22 8.38 -21.16
N GLU A 221 -3.62 9.11 -20.10
CA GLU A 221 -4.87 9.87 -19.99
C GLU A 221 -6.25 9.18 -19.73
N PRO A 222 -7.29 9.92 -19.27
CA PRO A 222 -7.28 10.83 -18.12
C PRO A 222 -8.56 10.71 -17.24
N ALA A 223 -8.60 11.54 -16.19
CA ALA A 223 -9.62 11.65 -15.15
C ALA A 223 -10.97 12.25 -15.63
N ASP A 224 -12.04 11.86 -14.93
CA ASP A 224 -13.39 12.44 -15.04
C ASP A 224 -13.81 13.04 -13.69
N ASP A 225 -14.07 14.34 -13.72
CA ASP A 225 -14.60 15.18 -12.64
C ASP A 225 -16.14 15.02 -12.59
N SER A 226 -16.70 14.81 -11.41
CA SER A 226 -18.14 15.03 -11.19
C SER A 226 -18.43 15.53 -9.79
N ASP A 227 -18.49 16.86 -9.78
CA ASP A 227 -19.20 17.81 -8.94
C ASP A 227 -20.58 17.34 -8.45
N HIS A 228 -20.85 17.40 -7.13
CA HIS A 228 -22.21 17.48 -6.59
C HIS A 228 -22.24 18.17 -5.20
N SER A 229 -22.68 19.45 -5.25
CA SER A 229 -23.53 20.20 -4.30
C SER A 229 -24.09 19.44 -3.09
N PHE A 230 -23.80 19.84 -1.84
CA PHE A 230 -24.44 20.92 -1.06
C PHE A 230 -25.91 20.64 -0.71
N ASP A 231 -26.16 20.30 0.56
CA ASP A 231 -27.38 20.68 1.28
C ASP A 231 -27.05 20.84 2.78
N GLU A 232 -27.46 21.99 3.30
CA GLU A 232 -27.36 22.48 4.66
C GLU A 232 -28.37 21.78 5.58
N ASP A 233 -28.01 21.58 6.85
CA ASP A 233 -28.89 21.93 7.97
C ASP A 233 -28.08 21.99 9.26
N SER A 234 -28.00 23.21 9.81
CA SER A 234 -27.30 23.55 11.03
C SER A 234 -28.31 24.08 12.04
N ASP A 235 -28.55 23.32 13.10
CA ASP A 235 -29.19 23.79 14.33
C ASP A 235 -28.29 23.35 15.50
N HIS A 236 -27.66 24.31 16.18
CA HIS A 236 -27.78 24.47 17.63
C HIS A 236 -26.90 25.63 18.14
N ALA A 237 -27.60 26.65 18.62
CA ALA A 237 -27.08 27.75 19.43
C ALA A 237 -26.61 27.25 20.81
N PHE A 238 -25.49 27.80 21.30
CA PHE A 238 -25.30 28.02 22.73
C PHE A 238 -24.46 29.29 22.99
N ASP A 239 -25.11 30.18 23.73
CA ASP A 239 -24.67 31.34 24.52
C ASP A 239 -23.30 31.17 25.21
N GLU A 240 -22.37 32.12 25.06
CA GLU A 240 -22.20 33.40 25.78
C GLU A 240 -21.38 33.29 27.09
N ASP A 241 -20.48 34.27 27.23
CA ASP A 241 -19.81 34.79 28.43
C ASP A 241 -18.63 34.03 29.06
N ALA A 242 -17.43 34.62 28.99
CA ALA A 242 -17.04 35.66 29.95
C ALA A 242 -15.58 36.11 29.73
N GLU A 243 -15.41 37.42 29.60
CA GLU A 243 -14.13 38.12 29.68
C GLU A 243 -13.57 38.12 31.10
N GLU A 244 -12.23 38.09 31.25
CA GLU A 244 -11.47 38.99 32.14
C GLU A 244 -9.95 38.73 32.03
N ASP A 245 -9.26 39.64 31.34
CA ASP A 245 -7.90 40.09 31.67
C ASP A 245 -8.07 41.49 32.32
N PRO A 246 -7.19 42.00 33.23
CA PRO A 246 -5.76 42.17 32.91
C PRO A 246 -4.73 42.19 34.08
N ASP A 247 -3.49 41.75 33.78
CA ASP A 247 -2.15 42.37 34.03
C ASP A 247 -1.71 42.78 35.48
N PRO A 248 -0.45 43.20 35.77
CA PRO A 248 0.90 42.82 35.32
C PRO A 248 1.84 42.39 36.47
N SER A 249 3.06 41.98 36.09
CA SER A 249 4.33 42.04 36.86
C SER A 249 4.81 40.74 37.52
N SER A 250 5.80 40.10 36.90
CA SER A 250 7.08 39.89 37.60
C SER A 250 8.24 39.54 36.65
N GLU A 251 9.24 40.40 36.68
CA GLU A 251 10.68 40.17 36.54
C GLU A 251 11.23 39.08 35.61
N ALA A 252 11.84 39.56 34.53
CA ALA A 252 12.77 38.80 33.68
C ALA A 252 14.11 38.49 34.40
N PRO A 253 14.61 37.24 34.35
CA PRO A 253 16.02 36.95 34.59
C PRO A 253 16.83 36.87 33.30
N LYS A 254 17.94 37.60 33.34
CA LYS A 254 19.09 37.69 32.45
C LYS A 254 19.40 36.43 31.62
N ARG A 255 19.39 36.62 30.30
CA ARG A 255 19.91 35.71 29.26
C ARG A 255 21.35 35.30 29.54
N GLN A 256 21.59 33.99 29.69
CA GLN A 256 22.91 33.38 29.48
C GLN A 256 23.00 32.91 28.03
N ALA A 257 24.12 33.23 27.37
CA ALA A 257 24.39 32.85 25.99
C ALA A 257 24.63 31.32 25.88
N PRO A 258 24.01 30.62 24.92
CA PRO A 258 24.34 29.23 24.65
C PRO A 258 25.71 29.10 23.96
N PRO A 259 26.47 28.01 24.23
CA PRO A 259 27.77 27.77 23.61
C PRO A 259 27.65 27.55 22.10
N ALA A 260 28.71 27.94 21.39
CA ALA A 260 28.83 27.97 19.95
C ALA A 260 28.38 26.66 19.28
N ARG A 261 27.35 26.78 18.43
CA ARG A 261 26.86 25.75 17.51
C ARG A 261 28.03 25.30 16.63
N ALA A 262 28.41 24.03 16.72
CA ALA A 262 29.41 23.43 15.85
C ALA A 262 29.02 23.66 14.39
N ALA A 263 29.93 24.23 13.61
CA ALA A 263 29.74 24.50 12.19
C ALA A 263 29.47 23.17 11.46
N ARG A 264 28.27 23.05 10.85
CA ARG A 264 27.91 21.92 9.99
C ARG A 264 28.85 21.90 8.77
N PRO A 265 29.33 20.73 8.32
CA PRO A 265 30.09 20.64 7.08
C PRO A 265 29.19 21.01 5.90
N ARG A 266 29.53 22.11 5.20
CA ARG A 266 28.98 22.43 3.88
C ARG A 266 29.67 21.51 2.87
N LEU A 267 29.02 20.38 2.57
CA LEU A 267 29.33 19.61 1.37
C LEU A 267 28.64 20.30 0.19
N THR A 268 29.42 21.01 -0.62
CA THR A 268 29.03 21.42 -1.97
C THR A 268 29.01 20.17 -2.85
N ALA A 269 27.88 19.46 -2.85
CA ALA A 269 27.55 18.48 -3.88
C ALA A 269 27.00 19.22 -5.13
N PRO A 270 27.27 18.75 -6.36
CA PRO A 270 26.61 19.27 -7.56
C PRO A 270 25.09 19.10 -7.43
N PRO A 271 24.29 19.97 -8.07
CA PRO A 271 22.92 20.18 -7.66
C PRO A 271 22.03 19.01 -8.08
N LEU A 272 21.44 18.33 -7.10
CA LEU A 272 20.20 17.54 -7.25
C LEU A 272 18.99 18.45 -7.61
N ALA A 273 19.21 19.48 -8.42
CA ALA A 273 18.21 20.43 -8.91
C ALA A 273 17.42 19.91 -10.12
N ALA A 274 17.54 18.62 -10.46
CA ALA A 274 16.97 18.07 -11.69
C ALA A 274 15.55 17.50 -11.52
N ALA A 275 15.01 17.42 -10.30
CA ALA A 275 13.63 16.97 -10.08
C ALA A 275 12.85 18.07 -9.35
N PRO A 276 11.92 18.79 -10.02
CA PRO A 276 11.08 19.81 -9.39
C PRO A 276 10.38 19.32 -8.11
N ALA A 277 9.93 18.06 -8.11
CA ALA A 277 9.31 17.39 -6.96
C ALA A 277 10.23 17.29 -5.73
N TRP A 278 11.56 17.20 -5.92
CA TRP A 278 12.53 17.14 -4.83
C TRP A 278 12.72 18.49 -4.15
N GLY A 279 12.84 19.57 -4.95
CA GLY A 279 12.90 20.93 -4.42
C GLY A 279 11.65 21.28 -3.62
N GLU A 280 10.50 20.93 -4.18
CA GLU A 280 9.20 21.04 -3.54
C GLU A 280 9.10 20.33 -2.19
N LEU A 281 9.68 19.14 -2.04
CA LEU A 281 9.68 18.42 -0.76
C LEU A 281 10.55 19.13 0.29
N LEU A 282 11.74 19.61 -0.11
CA LEU A 282 12.65 20.33 0.78
C LEU A 282 12.06 21.65 1.29
N GLU A 283 11.36 22.37 0.41
CA GLU A 283 10.65 23.60 0.80
C GLU A 283 9.56 23.31 1.84
N ARG A 284 8.82 22.21 1.66
CA ARG A 284 7.75 21.79 2.60
C ARG A 284 8.29 21.36 3.96
N LEU A 285 9.40 20.61 3.98
CA LEU A 285 10.07 20.26 5.24
C LEU A 285 10.51 21.53 6.00
N THR A 286 11.07 22.50 5.27
CA THR A 286 11.50 23.77 5.86
C THR A 286 10.29 24.59 6.36
N LEU A 287 9.19 24.60 5.61
CA LEU A 287 7.95 25.28 6.00
C LEU A 287 7.34 24.65 7.26
N PHE A 288 7.33 23.32 7.37
CA PHE A 288 6.87 22.65 8.58
C PHE A 288 7.67 23.07 9.81
N GLU A 289 9.01 23.05 9.72
CA GLU A 289 9.89 23.48 10.82
C GLU A 289 9.57 24.92 11.26
N GLN A 290 9.36 25.83 10.31
CA GLN A 290 8.97 27.22 10.61
C GLN A 290 7.60 27.33 11.27
N LEU A 291 6.60 26.60 10.80
CA LEU A 291 5.25 26.63 11.37
C LEU A 291 5.20 26.09 12.80
N VAL A 292 6.04 25.09 13.10
CA VAL A 292 6.23 24.59 14.46
C VAL A 292 6.91 25.63 15.35
N GLU A 293 7.97 26.28 14.86
CA GLU A 293 8.64 27.38 15.59
C GLU A 293 7.69 28.56 15.85
N ASP A 294 6.76 28.84 14.93
CA ASP A 294 5.77 29.90 15.03
C ASP A 294 4.52 29.52 15.87
N GLY A 295 4.45 28.28 16.39
CA GLY A 295 3.33 27.77 17.19
C GLY A 295 2.03 27.58 16.40
N ALA A 296 2.12 27.48 15.07
CA ALA A 296 0.97 27.33 14.19
C ALA A 296 0.60 25.86 14.00
N THR A 297 0.20 25.19 15.09
CA THR A 297 0.06 23.72 15.16
C THR A 297 -0.88 23.14 14.11
N THR A 298 -2.05 23.75 13.88
CA THR A 298 -3.00 23.26 12.86
C THR A 298 -2.43 23.34 11.44
N GLN A 299 -1.67 24.39 11.13
CA GLN A 299 -1.05 24.55 9.81
C GLN A 299 0.13 23.58 9.65
N ALA A 300 0.94 23.42 10.70
CA ALA A 300 2.02 22.44 10.73
C ALA A 300 1.46 21.01 10.52
N ALA A 301 0.34 20.69 11.14
CA ALA A 301 -0.34 19.41 10.99
C ALA A 301 -0.77 19.13 9.53
N VAL A 302 -1.28 20.14 8.81
CA VAL A 302 -1.64 20.04 7.38
C VAL A 302 -0.41 19.79 6.51
N VAL A 303 0.69 20.50 6.77
CA VAL A 303 1.94 20.31 6.03
C VAL A 303 2.56 18.93 6.31
N ALA A 304 2.49 18.46 7.55
CA ALA A 304 2.97 17.13 7.92
C ALA A 304 2.18 16.01 7.22
N ASP A 305 0.86 16.18 7.07
CA ASP A 305 0.02 15.23 6.34
C ASP A 305 0.41 15.14 4.85
N ASP A 306 0.63 16.29 4.17
CA ASP A 306 1.09 16.32 2.78
C ASP A 306 2.49 15.69 2.61
N ILE A 307 3.39 15.91 3.58
CA ILE A 307 4.72 15.30 3.58
C ILE A 307 4.61 13.77 3.70
N GLU A 308 3.83 13.26 4.66
CA GLU A 308 3.63 11.81 4.84
C GLU A 308 2.96 11.17 3.60
N ASP A 309 1.95 11.83 2.99
CA ASP A 309 1.32 11.38 1.74
C ASP A 309 2.32 11.23 0.59
N ARG A 310 3.26 12.18 0.47
CA ARG A 310 4.33 12.14 -0.55
C ARG A 310 5.36 11.04 -0.26
N LEU A 311 5.70 10.84 1.01
CA LEU A 311 6.64 9.78 1.43
C LEU A 311 6.10 8.36 1.22
N ASN A 312 4.78 8.19 1.09
CA ASN A 312 4.16 6.88 0.84
C ASN A 312 4.49 6.30 -0.56
N HIS A 313 4.89 7.13 -1.52
CA HIS A 313 5.15 6.72 -2.91
C HIS A 313 6.64 6.56 -3.23
N PHE A 314 7.50 7.32 -2.54
CA PHE A 314 8.94 7.22 -2.62
C PHE A 314 9.50 7.55 -1.23
N ASP A 315 10.37 6.69 -0.69
CA ASP A 315 10.98 6.90 0.64
C ASP A 315 12.42 7.44 0.53
N PRO A 316 12.60 8.76 0.36
CA PRO A 316 13.91 9.39 0.35
C PRO A 316 14.63 9.32 1.70
N ARG A 317 13.95 8.96 2.81
CA ARG A 317 14.57 8.85 4.14
C ARG A 317 15.62 7.74 4.16
N ARG A 318 15.44 6.71 3.32
CA ARG A 318 16.42 5.62 3.15
C ARG A 318 17.73 6.09 2.52
N TYR A 319 17.69 7.13 1.69
CA TYR A 319 18.83 7.61 0.92
C TYR A 319 19.42 8.91 1.50
N PHE A 320 18.61 9.72 2.18
CA PHE A 320 19.00 11.04 2.71
C PHE A 320 18.52 11.29 4.15
N PRO A 321 18.80 10.41 5.12
CA PRO A 321 18.24 10.48 6.48
C PRO A 321 18.56 11.78 7.22
N ALA A 322 19.71 12.40 6.94
CA ALA A 322 20.12 13.65 7.58
C ALA A 322 19.22 14.86 7.23
N LEU A 323 18.51 14.82 6.11
CA LEU A 323 17.60 15.90 5.69
C LEU A 323 16.28 15.88 6.46
N PHE A 324 15.85 14.70 6.93
CA PHE A 324 14.58 14.51 7.64
C PHE A 324 14.73 14.56 9.16
N ALA A 325 15.97 14.57 9.67
CA ALA A 325 16.23 14.52 11.11
C ALA A 325 15.65 15.74 11.87
N GLY A 326 15.68 16.93 11.25
CA GLY A 326 15.08 18.15 11.83
C GLY A 326 13.56 18.04 11.92
N TYR A 327 12.93 17.76 10.78
CA TYR A 327 11.50 17.46 10.68
C TYR A 327 11.01 16.44 11.72
N TYR A 328 11.63 15.26 11.82
CA TYR A 328 11.17 14.23 12.78
C TYR A 328 11.45 14.59 14.24
N ALA A 329 12.50 15.35 14.53
CA ALA A 329 12.72 15.87 15.88
C ALA A 329 11.60 16.86 16.27
N ALA A 330 11.29 17.80 15.38
CA ALA A 330 10.21 18.77 15.59
C ALA A 330 8.83 18.09 15.68
N LEU A 331 8.56 17.10 14.83
CA LEU A 331 7.33 16.32 14.87
C LEU A 331 7.20 15.54 16.19
N ALA A 332 8.27 14.89 16.66
CA ALA A 332 8.24 14.13 17.90
C ALA A 332 8.06 15.04 19.14
N GLU A 333 8.67 16.23 19.14
CA GLU A 333 8.53 17.21 20.22
C GLU A 333 7.11 17.78 20.32
N ASN A 334 6.39 17.88 19.20
CA ASN A 334 5.07 18.51 19.12
C ASN A 334 3.96 17.50 18.79
N MET A 335 4.24 16.20 18.92
CA MET A 335 3.38 15.13 18.42
C MET A 335 1.99 15.15 19.04
N SER A 336 1.87 15.41 20.34
CA SER A 336 0.57 15.42 21.02
C SER A 336 -0.37 16.51 20.50
N GLU A 337 0.16 17.70 20.23
CA GLU A 337 -0.66 18.80 19.70
C GLU A 337 -0.97 18.61 18.21
N ILE A 338 -0.05 18.01 17.46
CA ILE A 338 -0.25 17.67 16.05
C ILE A 338 -1.27 16.53 15.91
N GLU A 339 -1.23 15.53 16.79
CA GLU A 339 -2.17 14.41 16.81
C GLU A 339 -3.58 14.88 17.15
N GLU A 340 -3.75 15.79 18.11
CA GLU A 340 -5.02 16.44 18.41
C GLU A 340 -5.56 17.21 17.18
N ALA A 341 -4.71 18.00 16.51
CA ALA A 341 -5.09 18.67 15.28
C ALA A 341 -5.41 17.69 14.11
N TRP A 342 -4.86 16.48 14.16
CA TRP A 342 -5.15 15.44 13.17
C TRP A 342 -6.51 14.75 13.40
N GLU A 343 -7.07 14.78 14.60
CA GLU A 343 -8.43 14.29 14.84
C GLU A 343 -9.47 15.08 14.05
N ASP A 344 -9.19 16.37 13.79
CA ASP A 344 -10.04 17.29 13.01
C ASP A 344 -9.76 17.29 11.49
N ARG A 345 -9.05 16.28 10.95
CA ARG A 345 -8.70 16.17 9.52
C ARG A 345 -9.90 16.20 8.58
N GLU A 346 -11.06 15.78 9.04
CA GLU A 346 -12.29 15.76 8.25
C GLU A 346 -13.05 17.10 8.29
N SER A 347 -12.63 18.05 9.13
CA SER A 347 -13.29 19.34 9.29
C SER A 347 -13.24 20.20 8.02
N ALA A 348 -14.23 21.08 7.86
CA ALA A 348 -14.25 22.04 6.75
C ALA A 348 -13.04 23.00 6.81
N ARG A 349 -12.63 23.39 8.03
CA ARG A 349 -11.44 24.24 8.25
C ARG A 349 -10.18 23.57 7.73
N TRP A 350 -9.99 22.28 8.00
CA TRP A 350 -8.86 21.51 7.49
C TRP A 350 -8.84 21.46 5.96
N ARG A 351 -9.98 21.18 5.33
CA ARG A 351 -10.10 21.14 3.87
C ARG A 351 -9.76 22.47 3.21
N VAL A 352 -10.24 23.58 3.77
CA VAL A 352 -9.92 24.94 3.29
C VAL A 352 -8.44 25.26 3.46
N LEU A 353 -7.84 24.91 4.61
CA LEU A 353 -6.41 25.09 4.86
C LEU A 353 -5.56 24.26 3.88
N ARG A 354 -5.96 23.02 3.59
CA ARG A 354 -5.29 22.16 2.61
C ARG A 354 -5.33 22.73 1.19
N GLN A 355 -6.49 23.26 0.78
CA GLN A 355 -6.60 23.94 -0.52
C GLN A 355 -5.79 25.23 -0.57
N LEU A 356 -5.80 26.04 0.50
CA LEU A 356 -5.01 27.27 0.58
C LEU A 356 -3.50 26.97 0.54
N TYR A 357 -3.07 25.90 1.20
CA TYR A 357 -1.69 25.43 1.15
C TYR A 357 -1.23 25.06 -0.26
N GLN A 358 -2.11 24.40 -1.05
CA GLN A 358 -1.81 24.04 -2.43
C GLN A 358 -1.78 25.25 -3.38
N LEU A 359 -2.63 26.25 -3.13
CA LEU A 359 -2.79 27.42 -4.01
C LEU A 359 -1.84 28.58 -3.70
N ASP A 360 -1.55 28.84 -2.42
CA ASP A 360 -0.73 29.97 -1.97
C ASP A 360 -0.06 29.68 -0.60
N PRO A 361 1.15 29.09 -0.61
CA PRO A 361 1.90 28.76 0.61
C PRO A 361 2.22 29.96 1.52
N GLU A 362 2.38 31.16 0.95
CA GLU A 362 2.68 32.38 1.71
C GLU A 362 1.45 32.92 2.44
N ARG A 363 0.29 32.85 1.80
CA ARG A 363 -0.99 33.20 2.43
C ARG A 363 -1.42 32.14 3.43
N PHE A 364 -1.13 30.87 3.15
CA PHE A 364 -1.32 29.77 4.10
C PHE A 364 -0.57 30.03 5.41
N ARG A 365 0.72 30.42 5.36
CA ARG A 365 1.51 30.74 6.57
C ARG A 365 0.92 31.86 7.43
N ARG A 366 0.06 32.72 6.86
CA ARG A 366 -0.55 33.86 7.55
C ARG A 366 -2.00 33.61 8.00
N ALA A 367 -2.59 32.49 7.62
CA ALA A 367 -4.00 32.17 7.87
C ALA A 367 -4.21 31.60 9.29
N ARG A 368 -4.19 32.47 10.31
CA ARG A 368 -4.46 32.07 11.71
C ARG A 368 -5.92 31.68 11.93
#